data_AF-A0A971HMD9-F1
#
_entry.id   AF-A0A971HMD9-F1
#
_cell.length_a   1.000
_cell.length_b   1.000
_cell.length_c   1.000
_cell.angle_alpha   90.00
_cell.angle_beta   90.00
_cell.angle_gamma   90.00
#
_symmetry.space_group_name_H-M   'P 1'
#
loop_
_entity.id
_entity.type
_entity.pdbx_description
1 polymer ?
#
loop_
_entity_poly.entity_id
_entity_poly.type
_entity_poly.pdbx_seq_one_letter_code
_entity_poly.pdbx_strand_id
1 'polypeptide(L)'
;MVQKNRTYAMIFSGLAIALNIVLGTVVDMLSIPLLFLDTVGTIFTGAVFGPFYGAVAGGLTNVVQGAITNPKTIPFALVNIAVGLVVGYIARKKKLGYGTAVITGLILSIVAPL
;
A
#
# COMPACT_ATOMS: atom_id res chain seq x y z
N MET A 1 -16.48 -19.02 -2.78
CA MET A 1 -15.45 -18.87 -3.83
C MET A 1 -15.67 -17.51 -4.48
N VAL A 2 -14.95 -16.48 -4.05
CA VAL A 2 -15.17 -15.12 -4.57
C VAL A 2 -14.71 -15.09 -6.02
N GLN A 3 -15.66 -14.84 -6.93
CA GLN A 3 -15.45 -14.80 -8.38
C GLN A 3 -14.26 -13.87 -8.70
N LYS A 4 -13.23 -14.41 -9.35
CA LYS A 4 -12.03 -13.71 -9.82
C LYS A 4 -12.36 -12.80 -11.01
N ASN A 5 -13.31 -11.89 -10.86
CA ASN A 5 -13.65 -10.94 -11.92
C ASN A 5 -12.63 -9.81 -11.89
N ARG A 6 -11.69 -9.83 -12.84
CA ARG A 6 -10.59 -8.85 -12.94
C ARG A 6 -11.08 -7.40 -12.91
N THR A 7 -12.29 -7.14 -13.41
CA THR A 7 -12.94 -5.82 -13.38
C THR A 7 -13.15 -5.30 -11.96
N TYR A 8 -13.64 -6.13 -11.03
CA TYR A 8 -13.82 -5.73 -9.63
C TYR A 8 -12.48 -5.45 -8.95
N ALA A 9 -11.46 -6.27 -9.23
CA ALA A 9 -10.12 -6.04 -8.71
C ALA A 9 -9.54 -4.69 -9.17
N MET A 10 -9.75 -4.33 -10.45
CA MET A 10 -9.30 -3.05 -11.00
C MET A 10 -10.06 -1.86 -10.38
N ILE A 11 -11.39 -1.93 -10.30
CA ILE A 11 -12.21 -0.87 -9.72
C ILE A 11 -11.84 -0.65 -8.25
N PHE A 12 -11.72 -1.73 -7.48
CA PHE A 12 -11.34 -1.65 -6.07
C PHE A 12 -9.92 -1.13 -5.89
N SER A 13 -8.99 -1.50 -6.77
CA SER A 13 -7.62 -0.95 -6.76
C SER A 13 -7.61 0.55 -7.04
N GLY A 14 -8.41 1.02 -8.00
CA GLY A 14 -8.58 2.47 -8.25
C GLY A 14 -9.14 3.21 -7.04
N LEU A 15 -10.14 2.63 -6.38
CA LEU A 15 -10.74 3.17 -5.15
C LEU A 15 -9.73 3.22 -3.99
N ALA A 16 -8.93 2.16 -3.84
CA ALA A 16 -7.87 2.10 -2.84
C ALA A 16 -6.78 3.15 -3.09
N ILE A 17 -6.40 3.39 -4.35
CA ILE A 17 -5.45 4.44 -4.73
C ILE A 17 -6.00 5.81 -4.36
N ALA A 18 -7.26 6.10 -4.72
CA ALA A 18 -7.90 7.37 -4.40
C ALA A 18 -7.96 7.60 -2.87
N LEU A 19 -8.36 6.57 -2.11
CA LEU A 19 -8.38 6.61 -0.65
C LEU A 19 -6.99 6.90 -0.09
N ASN A 20 -5.97 6.21 -0.59
CA ASN A 20 -4.60 6.40 -0.14
C ASN A 20 -4.09 7.84 -0.42
N ILE A 21 -4.48 8.44 -1.56
CA ILE A 21 -4.11 9.83 -1.89
C ILE A 21 -4.76 10.81 -0.91
N VAL A 22 -6.05 10.63 -0.62
CA VAL A 22 -6.77 11.49 0.36
C VAL A 22 -6.14 11.36 1.74
N LEU A 23 -5.91 10.12 2.20
CA LEU A 23 -5.31 9.86 3.51
C LEU A 23 -3.87 10.39 3.60
N GLY A 24 -3.05 10.20 2.56
CA GLY A 24 -1.69 10.75 2.50
C GLY A 24 -1.69 12.27 2.57
N THR A 25 -2.56 12.93 1.81
CA THR A 25 -2.70 14.39 1.83
C THR A 25 -3.14 14.92 3.20
N VAL A 26 -4.07 14.23 3.87
CA VAL A 26 -4.52 14.62 5.23
C VAL A 26 -3.38 14.51 6.24
N VAL A 27 -2.53 13.49 6.15
CA VAL A 27 -1.39 13.35 7.06
C VAL A 27 -0.32 14.40 6.80
N ASP A 28 -0.02 14.67 5.54
CA ASP A 28 0.89 15.74 5.13
C ASP A 28 0.40 17.10 5.66
N MET A 29 -0.90 17.38 5.56
CA MET A 29 -1.51 18.60 6.12
C MET A 29 -1.41 18.67 7.65
N LEU A 30 -1.54 17.54 8.34
CA LEU A 30 -1.45 17.45 9.79
C LEU A 30 0.00 17.41 10.29
N SER A 31 0.98 17.36 9.38
CA SER A 31 2.42 17.33 9.64
C SER A 31 2.84 16.24 10.63
N ILE A 32 2.16 15.09 10.62
CA ILE A 32 2.52 13.95 11.49
C ILE A 32 3.72 13.26 10.84
N PRO A 33 4.92 13.31 11.45
CA PRO A 33 6.08 12.62 10.90
C PRO A 33 5.90 11.11 11.02
N LEU A 34 6.34 10.35 10.01
CA LEU A 34 6.45 8.88 10.00
C LEU A 34 5.13 8.08 9.96
N LEU A 35 3.98 8.73 9.73
CA LEU A 35 2.69 8.04 9.65
C LEU A 35 2.20 7.95 8.19
N PHE A 36 2.26 6.76 7.59
CA PHE A 36 1.95 6.54 6.17
C PHE A 36 0.59 5.89 5.98
N LEU A 37 -0.50 6.67 6.07
CA LEU A 37 -1.87 6.17 5.88
C LEU A 37 -2.21 5.82 4.43
N ASP A 38 -1.36 6.24 3.49
CA ASP A 38 -1.41 5.90 2.07
C ASP A 38 -1.07 4.43 1.78
N THR A 39 -0.84 3.61 2.80
CA THR A 39 -0.58 2.17 2.67
C THR A 39 -1.81 1.30 2.97
N VAL A 40 -2.87 1.86 3.57
CA VAL A 40 -4.06 1.09 4.01
C VAL A 40 -4.77 0.44 2.84
N GLY A 41 -5.01 1.20 1.76
CA GLY A 41 -5.61 0.69 0.53
C GLY A 41 -4.72 -0.34 -0.16
N THR A 42 -3.40 -0.19 -0.07
CA THR A 42 -2.40 -1.13 -0.59
C THR A 42 -2.45 -2.48 0.12
N ILE A 43 -2.57 -2.44 1.45
CA ILE A 43 -2.69 -3.64 2.30
C ILE A 43 -3.99 -4.37 1.96
N PHE A 44 -5.12 -3.65 1.85
CA PHE A 44 -6.41 -4.24 1.52
C PHE A 44 -6.42 -4.86 0.12
N THR A 45 -5.94 -4.14 -0.89
CA THR A 45 -5.87 -4.68 -2.27
C THR A 45 -4.90 -5.84 -2.40
N GLY A 46 -3.74 -5.75 -1.74
CA GLY A 46 -2.77 -6.84 -1.66
C GLY A 46 -3.35 -8.09 -1.00
N ALA A 47 -4.05 -7.92 0.12
CA ALA A 47 -4.65 -9.01 0.88
C ALA A 47 -5.80 -9.71 0.14
N VAL A 48 -6.68 -8.93 -0.51
CA VAL A 48 -7.91 -9.43 -1.12
C VAL A 48 -7.69 -9.93 -2.55
N PHE A 49 -6.94 -9.17 -3.37
CA PHE A 49 -6.75 -9.46 -4.80
C PHE A 49 -5.37 -10.06 -5.12
N GLY A 50 -4.43 -9.98 -4.19
CA GLY A 50 -3.10 -10.58 -4.28
C GLY A 50 -1.97 -9.57 -4.47
N PRO A 51 -0.71 -10.05 -4.42
CA PRO A 51 0.48 -9.20 -4.31
C PRO A 51 0.67 -8.23 -5.46
N PHE A 52 0.32 -8.63 -6.68
CA PHE A 52 0.46 -7.78 -7.86
C PHE A 52 -0.45 -6.55 -7.80
N TYR A 53 -1.70 -6.72 -7.37
CA TYR A 53 -2.66 -5.61 -7.28
C TYR A 53 -2.29 -4.65 -6.15
N GLY A 54 -1.85 -5.17 -5.00
CA GLY A 54 -1.33 -4.35 -3.91
C GLY A 54 -0.10 -3.55 -4.34
N ALA A 55 0.88 -4.20 -4.97
CA ALA A 55 2.11 -3.54 -5.43
C ALA A 55 1.81 -2.37 -6.39
N VAL A 56 0.96 -2.61 -7.39
CA VAL A 56 0.57 -1.60 -8.38
C VAL A 56 -0.21 -0.46 -7.71
N ALA A 57 -1.13 -0.76 -6.79
CA ALA A 57 -1.89 0.25 -6.07
C ALA A 57 -0.97 1.15 -5.23
N GLY A 58 -0.09 0.58 -4.41
CA GLY A 58 0.81 1.34 -3.54
C GLY A 58 1.86 2.15 -4.30
N GLY A 59 2.40 1.57 -5.38
CA GLY A 59 3.32 2.27 -6.27
C GLY A 59 2.67 3.47 -6.95
N LEU A 60 1.49 3.27 -7.55
CA LEU A 60 0.76 4.34 -8.21
C LEU A 60 0.34 5.45 -7.24
N THR A 61 -0.15 5.09 -6.05
CA THR A 61 -0.49 6.08 -5.01
C THR A 61 0.64 7.05 -4.74
N ASN A 62 1.85 6.54 -4.50
CA ASN A 62 3.00 7.37 -4.13
C ASN A 62 3.64 8.07 -5.32
N VAL A 63 3.60 7.49 -6.52
CA VAL A 63 4.03 8.19 -7.74
C VAL A 63 3.09 9.37 -8.03
N VAL A 64 1.78 9.18 -7.87
CA VAL A 64 0.78 10.24 -8.09
C VAL A 64 0.89 11.32 -7.00
N GLN A 65 1.01 10.95 -5.72
CA GLN A 65 1.28 11.92 -4.64
C GLN A 65 2.62 12.64 -4.82
N GLY A 66 3.65 11.94 -5.28
CA GLY A 66 4.96 12.52 -5.55
C GLY A 66 4.93 13.59 -6.64
N ALA A 67 4.05 13.39 -7.64
CA ALA A 67 3.83 14.36 -8.72
C ALA A 67 2.94 15.55 -8.31
N ILE A 68 2.01 15.36 -7.38
CA ILE A 68 1.01 16.38 -7.01
C ILE A 68 1.45 17.21 -5.80
N THR A 69 1.98 16.55 -4.77
CA THR A 69 2.13 17.14 -3.43
C THR A 69 3.59 17.41 -3.08
N ASN A 70 4.48 16.40 -3.20
CA ASN A 70 5.88 16.54 -2.81
C ASN A 70 6.78 15.48 -3.48
N PRO A 71 7.88 15.84 -4.17
CA PRO A 71 8.80 14.87 -4.76
C PRO A 71 9.43 13.88 -3.77
N LYS A 72 9.39 14.21 -2.47
CA LYS A 72 9.87 13.35 -1.39
C LYS A 72 9.09 12.06 -1.21
N THR A 73 7.86 11.93 -1.73
CA THR A 73 7.09 10.67 -1.67
C THR A 73 7.40 9.70 -2.82
N ILE A 74 8.19 10.09 -3.82
CA ILE A 74 8.59 9.21 -4.93
C ILE A 74 9.42 8.01 -4.46
N PRO A 75 10.43 8.15 -3.58
CA PRO A 75 11.15 7.01 -3.00
C PRO A 75 10.23 6.09 -2.18
N PHE A 76 9.22 6.66 -1.50
CA PHE A 76 8.22 5.90 -0.75
C PHE A 76 7.33 5.03 -1.64
N ALA A 77 7.25 5.30 -2.94
CA ALA A 77 6.58 4.40 -3.88
C ALA A 77 7.22 3.00 -3.89
N LEU A 78 8.54 2.93 -3.80
CA LEU A 78 9.28 1.67 -3.77
C LEU A 78 8.98 0.89 -2.48
N VAL A 79 8.84 1.61 -1.36
CA VAL A 79 8.42 1.05 -0.08
C VAL A 79 6.98 0.53 -0.17
N ASN A 80 6.03 1.33 -0.67
CA ASN A 80 4.62 0.94 -0.73
C ASN A 80 4.37 -0.21 -1.74
N ILE A 81 5.18 -0.31 -2.81
CA ILE A 81 5.25 -1.49 -3.69
C ILE A 81 5.69 -2.72 -2.90
N ALA A 82 6.76 -2.61 -2.10
CA ALA A 82 7.25 -3.69 -1.26
C ALA A 82 6.19 -4.12 -0.23
N VAL A 83 5.49 -3.18 0.41
CA VAL A 83 4.35 -3.46 1.30
C VAL A 83 3.31 -4.32 0.58
N GLY A 84 2.85 -3.87 -0.60
CA GLY A 84 1.82 -4.57 -1.37
C GLY A 84 2.25 -5.97 -1.79
N LEU A 85 3.51 -6.15 -2.20
CA LEU A 85 4.08 -7.46 -2.54
C LEU A 85 4.13 -8.38 -1.33
N VAL A 86 4.68 -7.92 -0.21
CA VAL A 86 4.88 -8.77 0.96
C VAL A 86 3.54 -9.12 1.61
N VAL A 87 2.66 -8.14 1.81
CA VAL A 87 1.31 -8.37 2.35
C VAL A 87 0.50 -9.30 1.46
N GLY A 88 0.51 -9.08 0.14
CA GLY A 88 -0.24 -9.95 -0.76
C GLY A 88 0.37 -11.35 -0.89
N TYR A 89 1.69 -11.50 -0.81
CA TYR A 89 2.33 -12.82 -0.81
C TYR A 89 2.01 -13.59 0.47
N ILE A 90 2.06 -12.91 1.62
CA ILE A 90 1.69 -13.47 2.91
C ILE A 90 0.20 -13.85 2.93
N ALA A 91 -0.70 -12.95 2.55
CA ALA A 91 -2.14 -13.21 2.54
C ALA A 91 -2.53 -14.38 1.63
N ARG A 92 -1.75 -14.61 0.56
CA ARG A 92 -1.96 -15.74 -0.35
C ARG A 92 -1.41 -17.07 0.19
N LYS A 93 -0.39 -17.03 1.06
CA LYS A 93 0.32 -18.23 1.55
C LYS A 93 -0.01 -18.58 3.01
N LYS A 94 -0.50 -17.63 3.83
CA LYS A 94 -0.95 -17.78 5.22
C LYS A 94 -2.13 -16.84 5.50
N LYS A 95 -3.01 -17.19 6.45
CA LYS A 95 -3.98 -16.23 7.00
C LYS A 95 -3.20 -15.08 7.67
N LEU A 96 -3.53 -13.83 7.35
CA LEU A 96 -2.96 -12.61 7.95
C LEU A 96 -3.12 -12.67 9.48
N GLY A 97 -2.07 -13.13 10.18
CA GLY A 97 -2.00 -13.13 11.63
C GLY A 97 -1.20 -11.92 12.13
N TYR A 98 -1.49 -11.48 13.36
CA TYR A 98 -0.81 -10.37 14.02
C TYR A 98 0.74 -10.51 13.99
N GLY A 99 1.28 -11.71 14.18
CA GLY A 99 2.73 -11.95 14.11
C GLY A 99 3.34 -11.72 12.72
N THR A 100 2.63 -12.06 11.65
CA THR A 100 3.07 -11.77 10.28
C THR A 100 3.04 -10.28 9.97
N ALA A 101 2.04 -9.55 10.48
CA ALA A 101 1.96 -8.09 10.33
C ALA A 101 3.16 -7.38 10.97
N VAL A 102 3.55 -7.81 12.19
CA VAL A 102 4.73 -7.31 12.90
C VAL A 102 6.02 -7.61 12.12
N ILE A 103 6.17 -8.82 11.56
CA ILE A 103 7.36 -9.16 10.75
C ILE A 103 7.44 -8.32 9.47
N THR A 104 6.32 -8.10 8.77
CA THR A 104 6.30 -7.15 7.64
C THR A 104 6.66 -5.74 8.08
N GLY A 105 6.08 -5.25 9.17
CA GLY A 105 6.40 -3.93 9.72
C GLY A 105 7.87 -3.80 10.10
N LEU A 106 8.50 -4.86 10.61
CA LEU A 106 9.91 -4.88 10.98
C LEU A 106 10.83 -4.86 9.75
N ILE A 107 10.50 -5.64 8.72
CA ILE A 107 11.22 -5.63 7.44
C ILE A 107 11.09 -4.25 6.80
N LEU A 108 9.90 -3.66 6.82
CA LEU A 108 9.65 -2.31 6.31
C LEU A 108 10.40 -1.25 7.12
N SER A 109 10.51 -1.38 8.44
CA SER A 109 11.30 -0.46 9.28
C SER A 109 12.79 -0.46 8.93
N ILE A 110 13.31 -1.56 8.38
CA ILE A 110 14.71 -1.69 7.94
C ILE A 110 14.89 -1.20 6.49
N VAL A 111 13.87 -1.36 5.65
CA VAL A 111 13.90 -0.97 4.22
C VAL A 111 13.50 0.50 4.01
N ALA A 112 12.72 1.08 4.92
CA ALA A 112 12.20 2.45 4.84
C ALA A 112 13.02 3.57 5.55
N PRO A 113 14.25 3.41 6.08
CA PRO A 113 15.02 4.56 6.52
C PRO A 113 15.64 5.21 5.28
N LEU A 114 14.89 6.10 4.62
CA LEU A 114 15.38 7.12 3.68
C LEU A 114 14.36 8.26 3.58
#